data_AF-A0AA36FSS6-F1
#
_entry.id   AF-A0AA36FSS6-F1
#
_cell.length_a   1.000
_cell.length_b   1.000
_cell.length_c   1.000
_cell.angle_alpha   90.00
_cell.angle_beta   90.00
_cell.angle_gamma   90.00
#
_symmetry.space_group_name_H-M   'P 1'
#
loop_
_entity.id
_entity.type
_entity.pdbx_description
1 polymer ?
#
loop_
_entity_poly.entity_id
_entity_poly.type
_entity_poly.pdbx_seq_one_letter_code
_entity_poly.pdbx_strand_id
1 'polypeptide(L)'
;MADFYYAEEQTFAAPGSRTQTGTTGPTNKIYGKGLKDVDDGDIEGMLSKLSAAELEDLNNDFDPDNSMLPPSQRCQEQTSKVPTGPYKRERLMQFLEDTAKNEKDWDETVPYQRGTQFVDENAGASKGIGMEMPIEFDLATPDDDELSVEDEEIVIERALKKAPENDLVDLAGILG
;
A
#
# COMPACT_ATOMS: atom_id res chain seq x y z
N MET A 1 -31.36 16.77 38.71
CA MET A 1 -32.11 16.31 37.53
C MET A 1 -31.26 16.66 36.32
N ALA A 2 -30.53 15.67 35.80
CA ALA A 2 -29.75 15.73 34.57
C ALA A 2 -29.52 14.26 34.19
N ASP A 3 -30.01 13.91 33.00
CA ASP A 3 -30.48 12.57 32.66
C ASP A 3 -29.39 11.69 32.05
N PHE A 4 -29.63 10.38 32.18
CA PHE A 4 -28.79 9.27 31.75
C PHE A 4 -28.51 9.31 30.24
N TYR A 5 -27.27 9.62 29.87
CA TYR A 5 -26.81 9.73 28.49
C TYR A 5 -25.99 8.49 28.09
N TYR A 6 -26.60 7.30 28.12
CA TYR A 6 -26.12 6.12 27.37
C TYR A 6 -27.32 5.18 27.18
N ALA A 7 -27.84 5.10 25.96
CA ALA A 7 -28.84 4.12 25.57
C ALA A 7 -28.12 2.84 25.09
N GLU A 8 -28.56 1.69 25.60
CA GLU A 8 -28.08 0.35 25.25
C GLU A 8 -28.45 0.00 23.80
N GLU A 9 -27.52 -0.60 23.05
CA GLU A 9 -27.79 -1.08 21.69
C GLU A 9 -28.66 -2.35 21.74
N GLN A 10 -29.91 -2.24 21.29
CA GLN A 10 -30.78 -3.40 21.07
C GLN A 10 -30.38 -4.12 19.78
N THR A 11 -29.95 -5.36 19.91
CA THR A 11 -29.68 -6.26 18.78
C THR A 11 -31.00 -6.81 18.22
N PHE A 12 -31.28 -6.55 16.94
CA PHE A 12 -32.40 -7.17 16.22
C PHE A 12 -31.93 -8.49 15.60
N ALA A 13 -32.38 -9.62 16.16
CA ALA A 13 -32.25 -10.92 15.54
C ALA A 13 -33.34 -11.10 14.46
N ALA A 14 -32.94 -11.39 13.21
CA ALA A 14 -33.87 -11.70 12.14
C ALA A 14 -34.46 -13.13 12.32
N PRO A 15 -35.77 -13.34 12.12
CA PRO A 15 -36.36 -14.67 12.19
C PRO A 15 -35.96 -15.51 10.97
N GLY A 16 -35.59 -16.77 11.21
CA GLY A 16 -35.17 -17.72 10.17
C GLY A 16 -36.26 -17.98 9.12
N SER A 17 -35.88 -17.87 7.85
CA SER A 17 -36.75 -18.21 6.71
C SER A 17 -36.87 -19.73 6.55
N ARG A 18 -38.11 -20.19 6.43
CA ARG A 18 -38.51 -21.59 6.24
C ARG A 18 -38.32 -21.99 4.77
N THR A 19 -37.49 -22.99 4.51
CA THR A 19 -37.32 -23.57 3.16
C THR A 19 -38.57 -24.32 2.72
N GLN A 20 -39.09 -23.99 1.53
CA GLN A 20 -39.99 -24.85 0.77
C GLN A 20 -39.27 -25.33 -0.49
N THR A 21 -39.18 -26.64 -0.63
CA THR A 21 -38.65 -27.36 -1.78
C THR A 21 -39.68 -27.36 -2.90
N GLY A 22 -39.26 -27.00 -4.12
CA GLY A 22 -40.09 -27.06 -5.32
C GLY A 22 -39.22 -27.30 -6.55
N THR A 23 -39.39 -28.47 -7.16
CA THR A 23 -38.60 -29.00 -8.27
C THR A 23 -39.23 -28.65 -9.62
N THR A 24 -38.52 -28.04 -10.57
CA THR A 24 -38.73 -28.27 -12.02
C THR A 24 -37.53 -27.79 -12.85
N GLY A 25 -37.09 -28.60 -13.82
CA GLY A 25 -35.86 -28.42 -14.60
C GLY A 25 -35.91 -27.33 -15.70
N PRO A 26 -34.81 -27.13 -16.45
CA PRO A 26 -34.44 -25.81 -16.95
C PRO A 26 -34.74 -25.62 -18.44
N THR A 27 -35.46 -24.55 -18.77
CA THR A 27 -35.32 -23.86 -20.06
C THR A 27 -35.62 -22.39 -19.81
N ASN A 28 -34.65 -21.48 -19.87
CA ASN A 28 -34.97 -20.05 -19.92
C ASN A 28 -33.94 -19.29 -20.74
N LYS A 29 -34.38 -18.82 -21.91
CA LYS A 29 -33.71 -17.78 -22.70
C LYS A 29 -34.09 -16.45 -22.04
N ILE A 30 -33.10 -15.73 -21.50
CA ILE A 30 -33.28 -14.53 -20.66
C ILE A 30 -33.13 -13.21 -21.46
N TYR A 31 -32.89 -13.28 -22.78
CA TYR A 31 -32.74 -12.08 -23.61
C TYR A 31 -34.06 -11.28 -23.66
N GLY A 32 -34.16 -10.21 -22.86
CA GLY A 32 -35.28 -9.26 -22.86
C GLY A 32 -36.01 -9.02 -21.52
N LYS A 33 -35.62 -9.67 -20.42
CA LYS A 33 -36.14 -9.38 -19.07
C LYS A 33 -35.23 -8.43 -18.31
N GLY A 34 -35.82 -7.45 -17.60
CA GLY A 34 -35.07 -6.58 -16.70
C GLY A 34 -34.64 -7.35 -15.45
N LEU A 35 -33.56 -6.93 -14.79
CA LEU A 35 -33.04 -7.62 -13.59
C LEU A 35 -34.09 -7.75 -12.46
N LYS A 36 -35.07 -6.83 -12.42
CA LYS A 36 -36.21 -6.87 -11.48
C LYS A 36 -37.24 -7.95 -11.78
N ASP A 37 -37.25 -8.48 -13.00
CA ASP A 37 -38.18 -9.50 -13.47
C ASP A 37 -37.59 -10.91 -13.35
N VAL A 38 -36.33 -11.01 -12.88
CA VAL A 38 -35.64 -12.27 -12.59
C VAL A 38 -35.90 -12.61 -11.13
N ASP A 39 -36.46 -13.80 -10.89
CA ASP A 39 -36.71 -14.29 -9.54
C ASP A 39 -35.40 -14.66 -8.83
N ASP A 40 -35.35 -14.55 -7.50
CA ASP A 40 -34.13 -14.79 -6.71
C ASP A 40 -33.59 -16.22 -6.95
N GLY A 41 -34.48 -17.20 -7.17
CA GLY A 41 -34.09 -18.58 -7.49
C GLY A 41 -33.41 -18.74 -8.86
N ASP A 42 -33.75 -17.90 -9.84
CA ASP A 42 -33.06 -17.89 -11.13
C ASP A 42 -31.66 -17.27 -11.01
N ILE A 43 -31.49 -16.29 -10.10
CA ILE A 43 -30.20 -15.65 -9.82
C ILE A 43 -29.25 -16.64 -9.13
N GLU A 44 -29.69 -17.35 -8.09
CA GLU A 44 -28.88 -18.37 -7.41
C GLU A 44 -28.39 -19.46 -8.38
N GLY A 45 -29.27 -19.92 -9.28
CA GLY A 45 -28.93 -20.90 -10.31
C GLY A 45 -28.02 -20.36 -11.44
N MET A 46 -27.93 -19.05 -11.62
CA MET A 46 -26.96 -18.41 -12.52
C MET A 46 -25.60 -18.30 -11.83
N LEU A 47 -25.57 -17.85 -10.58
CA LEU A 47 -24.34 -17.73 -9.78
C LEU A 47 -23.67 -19.09 -9.55
N SER A 48 -24.45 -20.16 -9.35
CA SER A 48 -23.90 -21.52 -9.15
C SER A 48 -23.21 -22.10 -10.38
N LYS A 49 -23.43 -21.54 -11.58
CA LYS A 49 -22.81 -22.00 -12.84
C LYS A 49 -21.48 -21.29 -13.13
N LEU A 50 -21.20 -20.18 -12.45
CA LEU A 50 -19.94 -19.46 -12.60
C LEU A 50 -18.82 -20.16 -11.83
N SER A 51 -17.61 -20.12 -12.38
CA SER A 51 -16.42 -20.60 -11.68
C SER A 51 -16.01 -19.65 -10.56
N ALA A 52 -15.16 -20.11 -9.63
CA ALA A 52 -14.69 -19.28 -8.52
C ALA A 52 -13.95 -18.02 -8.99
N ALA A 53 -13.18 -18.12 -10.09
CA ALA A 53 -12.48 -16.98 -10.69
C ALA A 53 -13.45 -15.96 -11.29
N GLU A 54 -14.47 -16.42 -12.03
CA GLU A 54 -15.48 -15.51 -12.62
C GLU A 54 -16.35 -14.83 -11.55
N LEU A 55 -16.60 -15.50 -10.42
CA LEU A 55 -17.27 -14.90 -9.27
C LEU A 55 -16.41 -13.83 -8.60
N GLU A 56 -15.09 -14.04 -8.54
CA GLU A 56 -14.14 -13.07 -8.02
C GLU A 56 -14.04 -11.85 -8.93
N ASP A 57 -13.94 -12.05 -10.25
CA ASP A 57 -13.97 -10.98 -11.25
C ASP A 57 -15.27 -10.17 -11.18
N LEU A 58 -16.42 -10.84 -11.05
CA LEU A 58 -17.72 -10.16 -10.88
C LEU A 58 -17.79 -9.36 -9.56
N ASN A 59 -17.14 -9.84 -8.51
CA ASN A 59 -17.02 -9.11 -7.24
C ASN A 59 -16.09 -7.88 -7.37
N ASN A 60 -15.06 -7.95 -8.22
CA ASN A 60 -14.15 -6.83 -8.51
C ASN A 60 -14.81 -5.69 -9.30
N ASP A 61 -15.87 -5.99 -10.07
CA ASP A 61 -16.63 -4.98 -10.83
C ASP A 61 -17.55 -4.11 -9.96
N PHE A 62 -17.67 -4.40 -8.65
CA PHE A 62 -18.38 -3.54 -7.71
C PHE A 62 -17.55 -2.30 -7.35
N ASP A 63 -18.15 -1.13 -7.53
CA ASP A 63 -17.54 0.15 -7.15
C ASP A 63 -17.22 0.16 -5.63
N PRO A 64 -15.97 0.43 -5.21
CA PRO A 64 -15.62 0.59 -3.80
C PRO A 64 -16.46 1.68 -3.11
N ASP A 65 -17.00 2.66 -3.84
CA ASP A 65 -17.83 3.73 -3.30
C ASP A 65 -19.33 3.39 -3.25
N ASN A 66 -19.74 2.17 -3.61
CA ASN A 66 -21.14 1.75 -3.60
C ASN A 66 -21.79 1.89 -2.21
N SER A 67 -22.60 2.95 -2.04
CA SER A 67 -23.26 3.31 -0.77
C SER A 67 -24.17 2.22 -0.19
N MET A 68 -24.64 1.27 -1.02
CA MET A 68 -25.56 0.20 -0.62
C MET A 68 -24.85 -0.96 0.08
N LEU A 69 -23.53 -1.08 -0.05
CA LEU A 69 -22.74 -2.13 0.60
C LEU A 69 -22.14 -1.62 1.92
N PRO A 70 -22.05 -2.45 2.98
CA PRO A 70 -21.33 -2.08 4.19
C PRO A 70 -19.83 -1.92 3.90
N PRO A 71 -19.10 -1.08 4.65
CA PRO A 71 -17.67 -0.83 4.42
C PRO A 71 -16.81 -2.10 4.33
N SER A 72 -17.14 -3.12 5.13
CA SER A 72 -16.42 -4.40 5.11
C SER A 72 -16.53 -5.17 3.79
N GLN A 73 -17.59 -4.96 3.01
CA GLN A 73 -17.83 -5.64 1.73
C GLN A 73 -17.41 -4.80 0.51
N ARG A 74 -16.93 -3.57 0.72
CA ARG A 74 -16.37 -2.70 -0.33
C ARG A 74 -14.91 -3.00 -0.61
N CYS A 75 -14.19 -3.55 0.38
CA CYS A 75 -12.79 -3.90 0.24
C CYS A 75 -12.63 -5.12 -0.68
N GLN A 76 -11.85 -4.96 -1.74
CA GLN A 76 -11.52 -6.03 -2.69
C GLN A 76 -10.82 -7.22 -2.01
N GLU A 77 -9.86 -6.93 -1.13
CA GLU A 77 -9.08 -7.96 -0.43
C GLU A 77 -9.81 -8.47 0.81
N GLN A 78 -10.68 -9.45 0.62
CA GLN A 78 -11.23 -10.23 1.73
C GLN A 78 -10.19 -11.25 2.18
N THR A 79 -9.79 -11.18 3.45
CA THR A 79 -8.88 -12.17 4.02
C THR A 79 -9.63 -13.48 4.30
N SER A 80 -9.14 -14.58 3.74
CA SER A 80 -9.57 -15.93 4.12
C SER A 80 -8.90 -16.43 5.41
N LYS A 81 -7.98 -15.63 5.99
CA LYS A 81 -7.25 -16.01 7.20
C LYS A 81 -8.20 -15.95 8.39
N VAL A 82 -8.16 -17.01 9.20
CA VAL A 82 -8.83 -17.02 10.49
C VAL A 82 -8.33 -15.86 11.37
N PRO A 83 -9.20 -15.27 12.20
CA PRO A 83 -8.80 -14.19 13.10
C PRO A 83 -7.64 -14.66 13.98
N THR A 84 -6.61 -13.82 14.11
CA THR A 84 -5.34 -14.15 14.79
C THR A 84 -5.50 -14.45 16.29
N GLY A 85 -6.70 -14.26 16.85
CA GLY A 85 -7.02 -14.50 18.25
C GLY A 85 -6.49 -13.39 19.17
N PRO A 86 -6.68 -13.53 20.49
CA PRO A 86 -6.20 -12.54 21.46
C PRO A 86 -4.67 -12.49 21.49
N TYR A 87 -4.12 -11.30 21.73
CA TYR A 87 -2.68 -11.08 21.84
C TYR A 87 -2.06 -11.89 22.99
N LYS A 88 -1.02 -12.68 22.67
CA LYS A 88 -0.26 -13.51 23.63
C LYS A 88 1.23 -13.16 23.58
N ARG A 89 1.68 -12.32 24.52
CA ARG A 89 3.07 -11.81 24.57
C ARG A 89 4.13 -12.93 24.61
N GLU A 90 3.95 -13.94 25.45
CA GLU A 90 4.93 -15.04 25.62
C GLU A 90 5.14 -15.82 24.31
N ARG A 91 4.05 -16.12 23.60
CA ARG A 91 4.09 -16.78 22.29
C ARG A 91 4.81 -15.93 21.26
N LEU A 92 4.59 -14.61 21.27
CA LEU A 92 5.30 -13.70 20.37
C LEU A 92 6.80 -13.69 20.66
N MET A 93 7.20 -13.61 21.94
CA MET A 93 8.63 -13.61 22.30
C MET A 93 9.32 -14.90 21.87
N GLN A 94 8.72 -16.07 22.14
CA GLN A 94 9.24 -17.36 21.69
C GLN A 94 9.37 -17.43 20.17
N PHE A 95 8.33 -16.99 19.45
CA PHE A 95 8.35 -16.96 17.99
C PHE A 95 9.46 -16.06 17.45
N LEU A 96 9.66 -14.87 18.02
CA LEU A 96 10.73 -13.95 17.61
C LEU A 96 12.12 -14.54 17.88
N GLU A 97 12.32 -15.17 19.04
CA GLU A 97 13.58 -15.85 19.36
C GLU A 97 13.87 -17.00 18.41
N ASP A 98 12.86 -17.82 18.10
CA ASP A 98 13.01 -18.97 17.20
C ASP A 98 13.23 -18.51 15.76
N THR A 99 12.55 -17.46 15.32
CA THR A 99 12.75 -16.86 13.99
C THR A 99 14.16 -16.29 13.88
N ALA A 100 14.59 -15.50 14.87
CA ALA A 100 15.93 -14.91 14.88
C ALA A 100 17.05 -15.95 14.92
N LYS A 101 16.84 -17.11 15.55
CA LYS A 101 17.83 -18.21 15.55
C LYS A 101 17.89 -18.97 14.22
N ASN A 102 16.78 -19.05 13.50
CA ASN A 102 16.66 -19.85 12.27
C ASN A 102 16.85 -19.03 10.99
N GLU A 103 16.71 -17.70 11.07
CA GLU A 103 16.93 -16.82 9.93
C GLU A 103 18.40 -16.89 9.50
N LYS A 104 18.62 -17.26 8.24
CA LYS A 104 19.97 -17.39 7.67
C LYS A 104 20.55 -15.99 7.48
N ASP A 105 21.82 -15.82 7.82
CA ASP A 105 22.57 -14.63 7.44
C ASP A 105 22.51 -14.41 5.92
N TRP A 106 22.43 -13.14 5.53
CA TRP A 106 22.59 -12.71 4.15
C TRP A 106 23.92 -13.18 3.55
N ASP A 107 23.89 -13.59 2.28
CA ASP A 107 25.10 -14.04 1.58
C ASP A 107 25.97 -12.81 1.21
N GLU A 108 27.18 -12.73 1.79
CA GLU A 108 28.15 -11.69 1.45
C GLU A 108 28.64 -11.84 0.01
N THR A 109 28.28 -10.90 -0.87
CA THR A 109 28.74 -10.88 -2.28
C THR A 109 30.25 -10.63 -2.38
N VAL A 110 30.82 -9.92 -1.41
CA VAL A 110 32.25 -9.64 -1.30
C VAL A 110 32.69 -9.99 0.12
N PRO A 111 33.69 -10.88 0.31
CA PRO A 111 34.16 -11.25 1.64
C PRO A 111 34.67 -10.03 2.41
N TYR A 112 34.24 -9.88 3.67
CA TYR A 112 34.73 -8.79 4.53
C TYR A 112 36.26 -8.78 4.63
N GLN A 113 36.87 -7.66 4.24
CA GLN A 113 38.28 -7.36 4.51
C GLN A 113 38.35 -6.36 5.66
N ARG A 114 39.07 -6.72 6.74
CA ARG A 114 39.34 -5.76 7.83
C ARG A 114 40.08 -4.55 7.23
N GLY A 115 39.41 -3.41 7.17
CA GLY A 115 40.07 -2.16 6.83
C GLY A 115 41.12 -1.80 7.89
N THR A 116 42.21 -1.18 7.47
CA THR A 116 42.97 -0.30 8.37
C THR A 116 42.00 0.80 8.79
N GLN A 117 41.81 1.00 10.10
CA GLN A 117 41.13 2.21 10.57
C GLN A 117 41.91 3.40 10.00
N PHE A 118 41.30 4.15 9.08
CA PHE A 118 41.81 5.45 8.70
C PHE A 118 41.63 6.34 9.93
N VAL A 119 42.66 6.38 10.76
CA VAL A 119 42.81 7.44 11.74
C VAL A 119 43.21 8.65 10.92
N ASP A 120 42.25 9.52 10.63
CA ASP A 120 42.56 10.79 9.99
C ASP A 120 43.59 11.52 10.84
N GLU A 121 44.81 11.66 10.32
CA GLU A 121 45.85 12.49 10.92
C GLU A 121 45.49 13.98 10.90
N ASN A 122 44.44 14.35 10.17
CA ASN A 122 43.79 15.66 10.17
C ASN A 122 42.55 15.73 11.08
N ALA A 123 42.21 14.67 11.83
CA ALA A 123 41.18 14.72 12.89
C ALA A 123 41.69 15.44 14.16
N GLY A 124 42.48 16.49 13.95
CA GLY A 124 42.65 17.56 14.92
C GLY A 124 41.33 18.34 15.02
N ALA A 125 40.46 17.86 15.91
CA ALA A 125 39.27 18.54 16.43
C ALA A 125 38.03 18.61 15.51
N SER A 126 37.29 17.52 15.44
CA SER A 126 35.80 17.60 15.43
C SER A 126 35.18 16.42 16.17
N LYS A 127 35.50 16.34 17.47
CA LYS A 127 34.54 15.76 18.43
C LYS A 127 33.33 16.69 18.46
N GLY A 128 32.27 16.31 17.75
CA GLY A 128 31.00 17.01 17.81
C GLY A 128 30.17 16.68 16.58
N ILE A 129 29.12 15.91 16.80
CA ILE A 129 27.97 15.83 15.90
C ILE A 129 27.37 17.25 15.88
N GLY A 130 27.89 18.11 15.02
CA GLY A 130 27.27 19.36 14.63
C GLY A 130 26.72 19.12 13.25
N MET A 131 25.42 19.35 13.06
CA MET A 131 24.84 19.36 11.72
C MET A 131 25.70 20.24 10.81
N GLU A 132 26.11 19.66 9.69
CA GLU A 132 26.77 20.38 8.62
C GLU A 132 25.90 21.59 8.25
N MET A 133 26.54 22.76 8.16
CA MET A 133 25.86 24.01 7.86
C MET A 133 25.12 23.87 6.52
N PRO A 134 23.93 24.48 6.35
CA PRO A 134 23.29 24.52 5.04
C PRO A 134 24.26 25.14 4.04
N ILE A 135 24.49 24.45 2.93
CA ILE A 135 25.26 24.95 1.80
C ILE A 135 24.62 26.28 1.38
N GLU A 136 25.34 27.39 1.58
CA GLU A 136 24.95 28.67 1.03
C GLU A 136 25.11 28.57 -0.50
N PHE A 137 23.99 28.39 -1.19
CA PHE A 137 23.93 28.57 -2.62
C PHE A 137 24.13 30.06 -2.89
N ASP A 138 25.36 30.45 -3.25
CA ASP A 138 25.62 31.73 -3.92
C ASP A 138 25.02 31.64 -5.33
N LEU A 139 23.69 31.74 -5.39
CA LEU A 139 22.97 32.12 -6.60
C LEU A 139 23.24 33.61 -6.81
N ALA A 140 24.46 33.93 -7.24
CA ALA A 140 24.68 35.16 -7.96
C ALA A 140 23.93 35.03 -9.29
N THR A 141 22.63 35.31 -9.27
CA THR A 141 21.85 35.53 -10.48
C THR A 141 22.42 36.77 -11.15
N PRO A 142 23.01 36.65 -12.35
CA PRO A 142 23.25 37.83 -13.16
C PRO A 142 21.86 38.24 -13.67
N ASP A 143 21.27 39.24 -13.03
CA ASP A 143 20.13 40.04 -13.52
C ASP A 143 19.06 39.25 -14.31
N ASP A 144 18.14 38.66 -13.56
CA ASP A 144 17.05 37.75 -13.98
C ASP A 144 15.94 38.39 -14.86
N ASP A 145 16.19 39.54 -15.49
CA ASP A 145 15.13 40.31 -16.16
C ASP A 145 15.16 40.27 -17.70
N GLU A 146 16.04 39.52 -18.37
CA GLU A 146 16.07 39.53 -19.86
C GLU A 146 16.64 38.30 -20.59
N LEU A 147 16.67 37.10 -19.98
CA LEU A 147 17.05 35.86 -20.68
C LEU A 147 15.83 35.17 -21.30
N SER A 148 15.92 34.85 -22.59
CA SER A 148 14.87 34.07 -23.26
C SER A 148 14.94 32.61 -22.81
N VAL A 149 13.81 31.88 -22.84
CA VAL A 149 13.75 30.46 -22.44
C VAL A 149 14.75 29.59 -23.23
N GLU A 150 15.12 30.01 -24.43
CA GLU A 150 16.11 29.35 -25.29
C GLU A 150 17.55 29.54 -24.80
N ASP A 151 17.82 30.60 -24.04
CA ASP A 151 19.14 30.87 -23.46
C ASP A 151 19.36 30.14 -22.13
N GLU A 152 18.30 29.86 -21.37
CA GLU A 152 18.37 29.11 -20.10
C GLU A 152 18.86 27.67 -20.31
N GLU A 153 18.34 26.99 -21.32
CA GLU A 153 18.74 25.60 -21.62
C GLU A 153 20.23 25.53 -22.01
N ILE A 154 20.73 26.54 -22.74
CA ILE A 154 22.15 26.65 -23.11
C ILE A 154 23.04 26.87 -21.88
N VAL A 155 22.61 27.69 -20.92
CA VAL A 155 23.34 27.94 -19.67
C VAL A 155 23.38 26.69 -18.81
N ILE A 156 22.25 25.99 -18.69
CA ILE A 156 22.15 24.73 -17.93
C ILE A 156 23.02 23.65 -18.56
N GLU A 157 22.97 23.46 -19.88
CA GLU A 157 23.85 22.51 -20.57
C GLU A 157 25.33 22.77 -20.32
N ARG A 158 25.74 24.04 -20.30
CA ARG A 158 27.13 24.44 -20.05
C ARG A 158 27.53 24.17 -18.60
N ALA A 159 26.64 24.44 -17.65
CA ALA A 159 26.86 24.18 -16.23
C ALA A 159 26.98 22.67 -15.97
N LEU A 160 26.09 21.86 -16.55
CA LEU A 160 26.11 20.40 -16.45
C LEU A 160 27.40 19.79 -17.02
N LYS A 161 27.93 20.34 -18.13
CA LYS A 161 29.21 19.90 -18.69
C LYS A 161 30.44 20.29 -17.85
N LYS A 162 30.33 21.30 -16.98
CA LYS A 162 31.44 21.81 -16.16
C LYS A 162 31.44 21.22 -14.74
N ALA A 163 30.30 20.72 -14.26
CA ALA A 163 30.16 20.15 -12.93
C ALA A 163 31.08 18.91 -12.73
N PRO A 164 31.66 18.71 -11.54
CA PRO A 164 32.46 17.53 -11.24
C PRO A 164 31.59 16.27 -11.15
N GLU A 165 32.19 15.10 -11.35
CA GLU A 165 31.48 13.81 -11.39
C GLU A 165 30.73 13.49 -10.08
N ASN A 166 31.27 13.89 -8.92
CA ASN A 166 30.61 13.71 -7.64
C ASN A 166 29.25 14.43 -7.56
N ASP A 167 29.20 15.68 -8.01
CA ASP A 167 27.97 16.48 -8.01
C ASP A 167 26.93 15.92 -9.00
N LEU A 168 27.37 15.32 -10.12
CA LEU A 168 26.47 14.65 -11.07
C LEU A 168 25.85 13.38 -10.48
N VAL A 169 26.60 12.62 -9.67
CA VAL A 169 26.10 11.44 -8.95
C VAL A 169 25.08 11.84 -7.90
N ASP A 170 25.33 12.93 -7.17
CA ASP A 170 24.40 13.46 -6.18
C ASP A 170 23.10 13.95 -6.83
N LEU A 171 23.19 14.68 -7.95
CA LEU A 171 22.03 15.11 -8.73
C LEU A 171 21.22 13.93 -9.26
N ALA A 172 21.87 12.87 -9.77
CA ALA A 172 21.20 11.67 -10.23
C ALA A 172 20.45 10.95 -9.09
N GLY A 173 21.04 10.90 -7.89
CA GLY A 173 20.39 10.34 -6.70
C GLY A 173 19.14 11.10 -6.24
N ILE A 174 19.12 12.43 -6.46
CA ILE A 174 17.95 13.27 -6.15
C ILE A 174 16.87 13.17 -7.25
N LEU A 175 17.27 13.04 -8.52
CA LEU A 175 16.34 13.06 -9.66
C LEU A 175 15.67 11.69 -9.94
N GLY A 176 16.32 10.58 -9.57
CA GLY A 176 15.78 9.21 -9.69
C GLY A 176 16.13 8.50 -10.99
#